data_AF-A0A9E3T260-F1
#
_entry.id   AF-A0A9E3T260-F1
#
_cell.length_a   1.000
_cell.length_b   1.000
_cell.length_c   1.000
_cell.angle_alpha   90.00
_cell.angle_beta   90.00
_cell.angle_gamma   90.00
#
_symmetry.space_group_name_H-M   'P 1'
#
loop_
_entity.id
_entity.type
_entity.pdbx_description
1 polymer ?
#
loop_
_entity_poly.entity_id
_entity_poly.type
_entity_poly.pdbx_seq_one_letter_code
_entity_poly.pdbx_strand_id
1 'polypeptide(L)' 'MTEQTAHVPVLLQPVLEALLPAERLIDDTLGAGGHSGALLAAGVGAVLG' A
#
# COMPACT_ATOMS: atom_id res chain seq x y z
N MET A 1 7.93 25.25 12.07
CA MET A 1 7.01 24.45 11.22
C MET A 1 7.89 23.50 10.43
N THR A 2 7.93 22.22 10.79
CA THR A 2 8.65 21.23 9.97
C THR A 2 7.68 20.77 8.89
N GLU A 3 7.87 21.25 7.66
CA GLU A 3 7.17 20.73 6.48
C GLU A 3 7.65 19.29 6.27
N GLN A 4 6.91 18.32 6.81
CA GLN A 4 7.08 16.92 6.47
C GLN A 4 6.33 16.68 5.16
N THR A 5 7.05 16.68 4.04
CA THR A 5 6.50 16.26 2.75
C THR A 5 5.96 14.83 2.91
N ALA A 6 4.68 14.61 2.60
CA ALA A 6 4.07 13.30 2.72
C ALA A 6 4.85 12.28 1.85
N HIS A 7 5.27 11.16 2.46
CA HIS A 7 5.95 10.10 1.74
C HIS A 7 4.97 9.38 0.81
N VAL A 8 5.32 9.30 -0.48
CA VAL A 8 4.58 8.52 -1.47
C VAL A 8 5.30 7.17 -1.66
N PRO A 9 4.59 6.03 -1.51
CA PRO A 9 5.18 4.72 -1.74
C PRO A 9 5.74 4.57 -3.15
N VAL A 10 6.95 4.04 -3.26
CA VAL A 10 7.62 3.85 -4.55
C VAL A 10 6.80 2.90 -5.43
N LEU A 11 6.60 3.27 -6.71
CA LEU A 11 5.81 2.50 -7.68
C LEU A 11 4.38 2.18 -7.24
N LEU A 12 3.75 3.09 -6.47
CA LEU A 12 2.39 2.85 -5.95
C LEU A 12 1.40 2.40 -7.05
N GLN A 13 1.30 3.15 -8.14
CA GLN A 13 0.31 2.85 -9.18
C GLN A 13 0.54 1.50 -9.89
N PRO A 14 1.76 1.18 -10.37
CA PRO A 14 2.05 -0.14 -10.93
C PRO A 14 1.77 -1.31 -9.96
N VAL A 15 2.01 -1.13 -8.66
CA VAL A 15 1.74 -2.17 -7.66
C VAL A 15 0.23 -2.40 -7.50
N LEU A 16 -0.58 -1.33 -7.45
CA LEU A 16 -2.03 -1.44 -7.38
C LEU A 16 -2.59 -2.14 -8.63
N GLU A 17 -2.12 -1.77 -9.82
CA GLU A 17 -2.55 -2.37 -11.08
C GLU A 17 -2.20 -3.86 -11.18
N ALA A 18 -1.06 -4.27 -10.62
CA ALA A 18 -0.62 -5.65 -10.66
C ALA A 18 -1.35 -6.56 -9.65
N LEU A 19 -1.77 -6.02 -8.49
CA LEU A 19 -2.33 -6.82 -7.40
C LEU A 19 -3.85 -6.81 -7.32
N LEU A 20 -4.52 -5.78 -7.86
CA LEU A 20 -5.98 -5.72 -7.84
C LEU A 20 -6.58 -6.64 -8.92
N PRO A 21 -7.76 -7.27 -8.66
CA PRO A 21 -8.64 -7.09 -7.50
C PRO A 21 -8.45 -8.16 -6.42
N ALA A 22 -7.22 -8.48 -6.01
CA ALA A 22 -6.99 -9.49 -4.99
C ALA A 22 -7.79 -9.20 -3.69
N GLU A 23 -8.42 -10.24 -3.15
CA GLU A 23 -9.19 -10.13 -1.90
C GLU A 23 -8.27 -10.10 -0.66
N ARG A 24 -7.15 -10.84 -0.72
CA ARG A 24 -6.20 -10.98 0.38
C ARG A 24 -4.77 -10.93 -0.14
N LEU A 25 -3.92 -10.20 0.55
CA LEU A 25 -2.51 -10.02 0.21
C LEU A 25 -1.61 -10.23 1.44
N ILE A 26 -0.34 -10.55 1.18
CA ILE A 26 0.73 -10.56 2.18
C ILE A 26 1.69 -9.42 1.81
N ASP A 27 1.97 -8.51 2.75
CA ASP A 27 3.00 -7.49 2.66
C ASP A 27 4.15 -7.87 3.60
N ASP A 28 5.14 -8.57 3.05
CA ASP A 28 6.32 -9.04 3.78
C ASP A 28 7.34 -7.91 4.05
N THR A 29 6.97 -6.66 3.72
CA THR A 29 7.85 -5.48 3.73
C THR A 29 7.16 -4.24 4.30
N LEU A 30 6.23 -4.41 5.25
CA LEU A 30 5.31 -3.39 5.75
C LEU A 30 5.91 -1.97 5.85
N GLY A 31 7.10 -1.82 6.42
CA GLY A 31 7.77 -0.54 6.58
C GLY A 31 6.90 0.44 7.39
N ALA A 32 6.64 1.62 6.84
CA ALA A 32 5.70 2.59 7.43
C ALA A 32 4.23 2.35 7.04
N GLY A 33 3.92 1.27 6.32
CA GLY A 33 2.57 0.89 5.91
C GLY A 33 2.03 1.58 4.66
N GLY A 34 2.89 2.24 3.88
CA GLY A 34 2.48 3.03 2.72
C GLY A 34 1.75 2.22 1.64
N HIS A 35 2.33 1.09 1.21
CA HIS A 35 1.69 0.21 0.22
C HIS A 35 0.48 -0.51 0.79
N SER A 36 0.61 -1.11 1.99
CA SER A 36 -0.49 -1.75 2.72
C SER A 36 -1.72 -0.84 2.85
N GLY A 37 -1.53 0.42 3.25
CA GLY A 37 -2.62 1.39 3.40
C GLY A 37 -3.30 1.72 2.07
N ALA A 38 -2.53 1.85 0.99
CA ALA A 38 -3.10 2.11 -0.33
C ALA A 38 -3.86 0.91 -0.91
N LEU A 39 -3.39 -0.32 -0.68
CA LEU A 39 -4.09 -1.55 -1.08
C LEU A 39 -5.44 -1.70 -0.36
N LEU A 40 -5.47 -1.46 0.95
CA LEU A 40 -6.72 -1.45 1.72
C LEU A 40 -7.68 -0.35 1.23
N ALA A 41 -7.17 0.85 0.95
CA ALA A 41 -7.97 1.95 0.40
C ALA A 41 -8.52 1.63 -1.01
N ALA A 42 -7.82 0.81 -1.78
CA ALA A 42 -8.26 0.33 -3.10
C ALA A 42 -9.27 -0.83 -3.02
N GLY A 43 -9.64 -1.29 -1.82
CA GLY A 43 -10.71 -2.27 -1.62
C GLY A 43 -10.24 -3.71 -1.40
N VAL A 44 -8.94 -3.95 -1.19
CA VAL A 44 -8.46 -5.26 -0.73
C VAL A 44 -9.08 -5.59 0.63
N GLY A 45 -9.63 -6.79 0.78
CA GLY A 45 -10.34 -7.22 1.99
C GLY A 45 -9.42 -7.43 3.20
N ALA A 46 -8.21 -7.93 2.98
CA ALA A 46 -7.18 -8.03 4.03
C ALA A 46 -5.76 -7.94 3.48
N VAL A 47 -4.90 -7.22 4.18
CA VAL A 47 -3.44 -7.26 3.98
C VAL A 47 -2.81 -7.75 5.27
N LEU A 48 -2.02 -8.83 5.18
CA LEU A 48 -1.29 -9.42 6.31
C LEU A 48 0.18 -9.02 6.20
N GLY A 49 0.77 -8.49 7.26
CA GLY A 49 2.17 -8.06 7.30
C GLY A 49 2.71 -8.01 8.72
#